data_AF-M1WRT6-F1
#
_entry.id   AF-M1WRT6-F1
#
_cell.length_a   1.000
_cell.length_b   1.000
_cell.length_c   1.000
_cell.angle_alpha   90.00
_cell.angle_beta   90.00
_cell.angle_gamma   90.00
#
_symmetry.space_group_name_H-M   'P 1'
#
loop_
_entity.id
_entity.type
_entity.pdbx_description
1 polymer ?
#
loop_
_entity_poly.entity_id
_entity_poly.type
_entity_poly.pdbx_seq_one_letter_code
_entity_poly.pdbx_strand_id
1 'polypeptide(L)' 'MVPKEGFPSKLERNCAIVKASRDYGYSYTAIGKAFSLHYSSVSIIVKTMRDKTL' A
#
# COMPACT_ATOMS: atom_id res chain seq x y z
N MET A 1 -18.35 -5.30 -22.52
CA MET A 1 -17.75 -5.99 -21.36
C MET A 1 -17.65 -4.97 -20.24
N VAL A 2 -18.46 -5.10 -19.20
CA VAL A 2 -18.31 -4.27 -17.98
C VAL A 2 -16.97 -4.68 -17.36
N PRO A 3 -16.01 -3.78 -17.15
CA PRO A 3 -14.78 -4.15 -16.46
C PRO A 3 -15.21 -4.72 -15.10
N LYS A 4 -14.87 -5.98 -14.83
CA LYS A 4 -15.04 -6.54 -13.49
C LYS A 4 -14.31 -5.58 -12.57
N GLU A 5 -15.07 -4.89 -11.71
CA GLU A 5 -14.55 -4.19 -10.54
C GLU A 5 -13.91 -5.26 -9.64
N GLY A 6 -12.73 -5.71 -10.08
CA GLY A 6 -11.91 -6.65 -9.35
C GLY A 6 -11.33 -5.86 -8.20
N PHE A 7 -11.64 -6.30 -6.98
CA PHE A 7 -10.92 -5.86 -5.80
C PHE A 7 -9.43 -5.81 -6.13
N PRO A 8 -8.73 -4.69 -5.82
CA PRO A 8 -7.34 -4.52 -6.22
C PRO A 8 -6.54 -5.72 -5.71
N SER A 9 -5.72 -6.28 -6.60
CA SER A 9 -4.87 -7.41 -6.23
C SER A 9 -3.98 -7.00 -5.05
N LYS A 10 -3.55 -7.98 -4.22
CA LYS A 10 -2.64 -7.70 -3.09
C LYS A 10 -1.42 -6.88 -3.51
N LEU A 11 -0.92 -7.12 -4.73
CA LEU A 11 0.19 -6.37 -5.33
C LEU A 11 -0.18 -4.90 -5.60
N GLU A 12 -1.35 -4.63 -6.17
CA GLU A 12 -1.82 -3.28 -6.47
C GLU A 12 -2.04 -2.47 -5.19
N ARG A 13 -2.63 -3.10 -4.16
CA ARG A 13 -2.79 -2.47 -2.84
C ARG A 13 -1.45 -2.14 -2.19
N ASN A 14 -0.49 -3.06 -2.25
CA ASN A 14 0.85 -2.82 -1.73
C ASN A 14 1.57 -1.69 -2.48
N CYS A 15 1.43 -1.65 -3.81
CA CYS A 15 1.99 -0.59 -4.64
C CYS A 15 1.37 0.78 -4.28
N ALA A 16 0.05 0.84 -4.09
CA ALA A 16 -0.65 2.04 -3.65
C ALA A 16 -0.19 2.52 -2.27
N ILE A 17 0.04 1.59 -1.32
CA ILE A 17 0.59 1.90 0.01
C ILE A 17 2.00 2.50 -0.08
N VAL A 18 2.87 1.92 -0.91
CA VAL A 18 4.25 2.43 -1.11
C VAL A 18 4.21 3.81 -1.77
N LYS A 19 3.36 4.00 -2.78
CA LYS A 19 3.19 5.30 -3.45
C LYS A 19 2.63 6.36 -2.50
N ALA A 20 1.63 6.01 -1.68
CA ALA A 20 1.09 6.88 -0.63
C ALA A 20 2.17 7.36 0.34
N SER A 21 3.10 6.47 0.72
CA SER A 21 4.21 6.82 1.59
C SER A 21 5.31 7.64 0.88
N ARG A 22 5.64 7.31 -0.37
CA ARG A 22 6.80 7.89 -1.09
C ARG A 22 6.47 9.20 -1.80
N ASP A 23 5.41 9.22 -2.60
CA ASP A 23 5.08 10.35 -3.47
C ASP A 23 4.32 11.45 -2.71
N TYR A 24 3.47 11.05 -1.77
CA TYR A 24 2.60 11.99 -1.05
C TYR A 24 3.07 12.26 0.38
N GLY A 25 4.10 11.56 0.86
CA GLY A 25 4.65 11.75 2.20
C GLY A 25 3.67 11.41 3.33
N TYR A 26 2.63 10.62 3.07
CA TYR A 26 1.64 10.28 4.10
C TYR A 26 2.27 9.43 5.21
N SER A 27 1.91 9.74 6.47
CA SER A 27 2.30 8.93 7.61
C SER A 27 1.66 7.54 7.53
N TYR A 28 2.39 6.51 7.97
CA TYR A 28 1.89 5.12 7.94
C TYR A 28 0.58 4.92 8.69
N THR A 29 0.29 5.75 9.71
CA THR A 29 -1.00 5.75 10.42
C THR A 29 -2.15 6.21 9.52
N ALA A 30 -1.94 7.25 8.70
CA ALA A 30 -2.95 7.77 7.78
C ALA A 30 -3.21 6.75 6.65
N ILE A 31 -2.16 6.14 6.12
CA ILE A 31 -2.26 5.05 5.15
C ILE A 31 -2.98 3.85 5.77
N GLY A 32 -2.63 3.48 7.00
CA GLY A 32 -3.30 2.41 7.73
C GLY A 32 -4.80 2.64 7.84
N LYS A 33 -5.22 3.87 8.20
CA LYS A 33 -6.64 4.25 8.23
C LYS A 33 -7.31 4.14 6.85
N ALA A 34 -6.68 4.64 5.80
CA ALA A 34 -7.23 4.61 4.44
C ALA A 34 -7.41 3.18 3.89
N PHE A 35 -6.52 2.26 4.28
CA PHE A 35 -6.56 0.87 3.84
C PHE A 35 -7.12 -0.09 4.90
N SER A 36 -7.68 0.37 6.03
CA SER A 36 -8.07 -0.50 7.15
C SER A 36 -6.98 -1.51 7.55
N LEU A 37 -5.74 -1.03 7.65
CA LEU A 37 -4.56 -1.78 8.07
C LEU A 37 -3.96 -1.19 9.33
N HIS A 38 -3.35 -2.03 10.15
CA HIS A 38 -2.56 -1.57 11.28
C HIS A 38 -1.27 -0.89 10.80
N TYR A 39 -0.79 0.09 11.56
CA TYR A 39 0.47 0.78 11.29
C TYR A 39 1.63 -0.20 11.01
N SER A 40 1.74 -1.25 11.83
CA SER A 40 2.80 -2.26 11.69
C SER A 40 2.73 -2.98 10.33
N SER A 41 1.54 -3.30 9.85
CA SER A 41 1.33 -3.94 8.55
C SER A 41 1.78 -3.03 7.41
N VAL A 42 1.43 -1.74 7.47
CA VAL A 42 1.87 -0.74 6.49
C VAL A 42 3.39 -0.62 6.48
N SER A 43 4.01 -0.52 7.66
CA SER A 43 5.47 -0.43 7.78
C SER A 43 6.18 -1.66 7.21
N ILE A 44 5.65 -2.87 7.43
CA ILE A 44 6.20 -4.11 6.87
C ILE A 44 6.07 -4.09 5.35
N ILE A 45 4.89 -3.75 4.82
CA ILE A 45 4.66 -3.69 3.36
C ILE A 45 5.63 -2.71 2.70
N VAL A 46 5.77 -1.49 3.24
CA VAL A 46 6.68 -0.48 2.68
C VAL A 46 8.13 -0.96 2.72
N LYS A 47 8.57 -1.57 3.84
CA LYS A 47 9.93 -2.11 3.97
C LYS A 47 10.19 -3.26 3.00
N THR A 48 9.30 -4.25 2.94
CA THR A 48 9.43 -5.43 2.07
C THR A 48 9.43 -5.05 0.58
N MET A 49 8.59 -4.09 0.17
CA MET A 49 8.55 -3.66 -1.24
C MET A 49 9.78 -2.85 -1.64
N ARG A 50 10.37 -2.08 -0.71
CA ARG A 50 11.66 -1.40 -0.95
C ARG A 50 12.82 -2.38 -1.07
N ASP A 51 12.87 -3.36 -0.17
CA ASP A 51 13.92 -4.39 -0.14
C ASP A 51 13.97 -5.23 -1.43
N LYS A 52 12.80 -5.55 -2.01
CA LYS A 52 12.69 -6.29 -3.28
C LYS A 52 13.07 -5.51 -4.55
N THR A 53 13.48 -4.24 -4.44
CA THR A 53 13.89 -3.39 -5.59
C THR A 53 15.42 -3.24 -5.69
N LEU A 54 16.20 -4.10 -5.03
CA LEU A 54 17.67 -4.19 -5.13
C LEU A 54 18.11 -5.51 -5.75
#